data_AF-A0AA47MFT1-F1
#
_entry.id   AF-A0AA47MFT1-F1
#
_cell.length_a   1.000
_cell.length_b   1.000
_cell.length_c   1.000
_cell.angle_alpha   90.00
_cell.angle_beta   90.00
_cell.angle_gamma   90.00
#
_symmetry.space_group_name_H-M   'P 1'
#
loop_
_entity.id
_entity.type
_entity.pdbx_description
1 polymer ?
#
loop_
_entity_poly.entity_id
_entity_poly.type
_entity_poly.pdbx_seq_one_letter_code
_entity_poly.pdbx_strand_id
1 'polypeptide(L)'
;MEAMGLWPGSRPVRHLGNMISLWRHPPQPELINTTSELPSPNYFQLHPFFIWKPEHDLMERVRNNYILPCFYGCPNPQVASSGVGRPRVIVGISGQYYILASRLGCKVCRRHWFADKPQWVDMLPKRFQNILPAFITHKKAICKTVMDELRRSGKSPNDMANQIREMLNLKYERAHLAYLLSVQNTRDAEAGVYGQSTITGFLRREDSPAPFREYEDADGWYGVSVTSHYLTECLLQEYQRQELALTLLLQGTFGQVFRSDHTRRVASKVTFSSGTMSSYAIMNENWMILSWVMLQSEGDQRLEPMYEGLAHRYSSAGIEKAKYQWVDRYESQ
;
A
#
# COMPACT_ATOMS: atom_id res chain seq x y z
N MET A 1 -20.34 -25.41 1.68
CA MET A 1 -19.40 -24.36 2.14
C MET A 1 -17.97 -24.84 2.37
N GLU A 2 -17.73 -26.05 2.87
CA GLU A 2 -16.58 -26.84 2.37
C GLU A 2 -16.77 -27.11 0.85
N ALA A 3 -18.04 -27.34 0.49
CA ALA A 3 -18.62 -27.16 -0.85
C ALA A 3 -18.77 -25.69 -1.34
N MET A 4 -18.09 -24.71 -0.72
CA MET A 4 -17.87 -23.38 -1.32
C MET A 4 -16.37 -23.11 -1.37
N GLY A 5 -15.59 -24.15 -1.72
CA GLY A 5 -14.17 -24.05 -1.98
C GLY A 5 -13.86 -22.93 -2.97
N LEU A 6 -13.61 -21.73 -2.46
CA LEU A 6 -13.20 -20.58 -3.27
C LEU A 6 -11.73 -20.67 -3.68
N TRP A 7 -11.14 -21.86 -3.64
CA TRP A 7 -9.98 -22.30 -4.44
C TRP A 7 -10.12 -23.81 -4.75
N PRO A 8 -10.14 -24.23 -6.02
CA PRO A 8 -10.12 -25.66 -6.37
C PRO A 8 -8.74 -26.26 -6.05
N GLY A 9 -8.70 -27.32 -5.22
CA GLY A 9 -7.51 -28.15 -5.00
C GLY A 9 -6.80 -28.00 -3.66
N SER A 10 -7.24 -27.10 -2.78
CA SER A 10 -6.70 -27.02 -1.41
C SER A 10 -7.34 -28.08 -0.51
N ARG A 11 -6.50 -28.84 0.21
CA ARG A 11 -6.97 -29.76 1.25
C ARG A 11 -7.80 -28.98 2.28
N PRO A 12 -8.92 -29.54 2.77
CA PRO A 12 -9.74 -28.86 3.77
C PRO A 12 -8.88 -28.51 4.99
N VAL A 13 -8.92 -27.24 5.38
CA VAL A 13 -8.25 -26.73 6.58
C VAL A 13 -9.01 -27.33 7.78
N ARG A 14 -8.46 -28.39 8.36
CA ARG A 14 -9.11 -29.20 9.41
C ARG A 14 -9.50 -28.43 10.67
N HIS A 15 -9.03 -27.18 10.85
CA HIS A 15 -9.39 -26.31 11.96
C HIS A 15 -9.45 -24.84 11.53
N LEU A 16 -10.64 -24.36 11.10
CA LEU A 16 -10.91 -22.93 10.85
C LEU A 16 -10.63 -22.04 12.07
N GLY A 17 -10.77 -22.59 13.30
CA GLY A 17 -10.47 -21.89 14.55
C GLY A 17 -8.99 -21.56 14.78
N ASN A 18 -8.07 -22.14 13.98
CA ASN A 18 -6.63 -21.84 14.05
C ASN A 18 -6.17 -20.88 12.93
N MET A 19 -7.09 -20.24 12.21
CA MET A 19 -6.74 -19.18 11.25
C MET A 19 -6.29 -17.93 11.99
N ILE A 20 -4.99 -17.82 12.20
CA ILE A 20 -4.37 -16.64 12.78
C ILE A 20 -4.30 -15.56 11.70
N SER A 21 -5.21 -14.59 11.76
CA SER A 21 -5.11 -13.39 10.95
C SER A 21 -4.06 -12.44 11.55
N LEU A 22 -3.31 -11.72 10.72
CA LEU A 22 -2.50 -10.57 11.17
C LEU A 22 -3.34 -9.30 11.24
N TRP A 23 -4.49 -9.27 10.58
CA TRP A 23 -5.44 -8.17 10.59
C TRP A 23 -6.43 -8.31 11.75
N ARG A 24 -6.74 -7.20 12.40
CA ARG A 24 -7.83 -7.06 13.36
C ARG A 24 -8.73 -5.95 12.86
N HIS A 25 -10.01 -6.28 12.75
CA HIS A 25 -11.05 -5.33 12.37
C HIS A 25 -11.81 -4.92 13.63
N PRO A 26 -12.26 -3.66 13.72
CA PRO A 26 -13.16 -3.22 14.78
C PRO A 26 -14.44 -4.06 14.80
N PRO A 27 -15.08 -4.23 15.97
CA PRO A 27 -16.44 -4.78 16.04
C PRO A 27 -17.42 -3.87 15.27
N GLN A 28 -18.56 -4.40 14.86
CA GLN A 28 -19.66 -3.59 14.31
C GLN A 28 -20.29 -2.79 15.46
N PRO A 29 -20.12 -1.46 15.50
CA PRO A 29 -20.51 -0.65 16.65
C PRO A 29 -22.03 -0.65 16.88
N GLU A 30 -22.84 -0.79 15.82
CA GLU A 30 -24.31 -0.84 15.88
C GLU A 30 -24.83 -2.09 16.60
N LEU A 31 -23.99 -3.13 16.74
CA LEU A 31 -24.34 -4.40 17.38
C LEU A 31 -23.83 -4.50 18.83
N ILE A 32 -23.21 -3.45 19.36
CA ILE A 32 -22.71 -3.44 20.74
C ILE A 32 -23.87 -3.13 21.68
N ASN A 33 -24.25 -4.11 22.49
CA ASN A 33 -25.30 -3.95 23.49
C ASN A 33 -24.79 -3.15 24.70
N THR A 34 -25.31 -1.94 24.90
CA THR A 34 -25.16 -1.17 26.14
C THR A 34 -26.51 -1.09 26.85
N THR A 35 -26.63 -1.70 28.04
CA THR A 35 -27.90 -1.83 28.77
C THR A 35 -28.38 -0.54 29.45
N SER A 36 -27.51 0.44 29.66
CA SER A 36 -27.82 1.63 30.47
C SER A 36 -27.23 2.94 29.94
N GLU A 37 -26.54 2.89 28.79
CA GLU A 37 -25.81 4.03 28.23
C GLU A 37 -26.13 4.17 26.75
N LEU A 38 -26.11 5.42 26.26
CA LEU A 38 -26.13 5.68 24.83
C LEU A 38 -24.88 5.08 24.16
N PRO A 39 -24.95 4.73 22.86
CA PRO A 39 -23.79 4.27 22.12
C PRO A 39 -22.59 5.19 22.32
N SER A 40 -21.38 4.63 22.44
CA SER A 40 -20.16 5.43 22.56
C SER A 40 -19.59 5.77 21.18
N PRO A 41 -19.25 7.04 20.89
CA PRO A 41 -18.64 7.42 19.61
C PRO A 41 -17.27 6.75 19.40
N ASN A 42 -16.59 6.35 20.48
CA ASN A 42 -15.28 5.69 20.40
C ASN A 42 -15.31 4.42 19.54
N TYR A 43 -16.39 3.63 19.59
CA TYR A 43 -16.50 2.40 18.79
C TYR A 43 -16.64 2.67 17.30
N PHE A 44 -17.26 3.79 16.92
CA PHE A 44 -17.40 4.23 15.53
C PHE A 44 -16.11 4.86 14.98
N GLN A 45 -15.19 5.24 15.86
CA GLN A 45 -13.91 5.88 15.52
C GLN A 45 -12.74 4.88 15.44
N LEU A 46 -12.99 3.59 15.67
CA LEU A 46 -11.96 2.57 15.60
C LEU A 46 -11.55 2.28 14.15
N HIS A 47 -10.23 2.15 13.94
CA HIS A 47 -9.68 1.72 12.65
C HIS A 47 -9.12 0.30 12.73
N PRO A 48 -9.09 -0.45 11.61
CA PRO A 48 -8.39 -1.71 11.55
C PRO A 48 -6.91 -1.57 11.93
N PHE A 49 -6.30 -2.66 12.37
CA PHE A 49 -4.86 -2.69 12.57
C PHE A 49 -4.24 -4.01 12.12
N PHE A 50 -2.97 -3.93 11.73
CA PHE A 50 -2.14 -5.02 11.28
C PHE A 50 -1.04 -5.28 12.31
N ILE A 51 -0.92 -6.53 12.74
CA ILE A 51 0.05 -6.98 13.72
C ILE A 51 1.33 -7.39 12.99
N TRP A 52 2.43 -6.66 13.22
CA TRP A 52 3.74 -6.95 12.66
C TRP A 52 4.72 -7.43 13.74
N LYS A 53 4.76 -8.74 13.96
CA LYS A 53 5.62 -9.39 14.97
C LYS A 53 6.38 -10.58 14.39
N PRO A 54 7.44 -10.35 13.60
CA PRO A 54 8.21 -11.42 12.93
C PRO A 54 8.81 -12.45 13.89
N GLU A 55 9.01 -12.10 15.15
CA GLU A 55 9.55 -12.94 16.20
C GLU A 55 8.49 -13.82 16.90
N HIS A 56 7.22 -13.49 16.76
CA HIS A 56 6.13 -14.17 17.47
C HIS A 56 5.66 -15.42 16.72
N ASP A 57 5.18 -16.40 17.47
CA ASP A 57 4.61 -17.66 16.97
C ASP A 57 3.47 -17.47 15.94
N LEU A 58 2.75 -16.33 15.93
CA LEU A 58 1.76 -16.02 14.91
C LEU A 58 2.38 -16.00 13.49
N MET A 59 3.68 -15.70 13.40
CA MET A 59 4.44 -15.67 12.16
C MET A 59 5.40 -16.86 12.02
N GLU A 60 5.27 -17.89 12.85
CA GLU A 60 6.19 -19.04 12.87
C GLU A 60 6.28 -19.72 11.50
N ARG A 61 5.16 -19.88 10.78
CA ARG A 61 5.17 -20.46 9.43
C ARG A 61 5.94 -19.61 8.41
N VAL A 62 5.86 -18.29 8.54
CA VAL A 62 6.58 -17.33 7.66
C VAL A 62 8.06 -17.32 8.02
N ARG A 63 8.37 -17.33 9.32
CA ARG A 63 9.72 -17.40 9.86
C ARG A 63 10.38 -18.71 9.47
N ASN A 64 9.72 -19.83 9.70
CA ASN A 64 10.30 -21.17 9.58
C ASN A 64 11.61 -21.23 10.39
N ASN A 65 12.62 -21.92 9.90
CA ASN A 65 13.97 -22.00 10.49
C ASN A 65 14.81 -20.73 10.29
N TYR A 66 14.23 -19.61 9.86
CA TYR A 66 14.97 -18.38 9.65
C TYR A 66 15.28 -17.69 10.97
N ILE A 67 16.58 -17.54 11.24
CA ILE A 67 17.08 -16.79 12.38
C ILE A 67 16.97 -15.29 12.05
N LEU A 68 16.25 -14.55 12.88
CA LEU A 68 16.08 -13.11 12.68
C LEU A 68 17.43 -12.38 12.83
N PRO A 69 17.82 -11.51 11.88
CA PRO A 69 19.08 -10.81 11.94
C PRO A 69 19.06 -9.72 13.01
N CYS A 70 20.20 -9.52 13.67
CA CYS A 70 20.39 -8.32 14.48
C CYS A 70 20.62 -7.13 13.56
N PHE A 71 19.88 -6.04 13.76
CA PHE A 71 20.04 -4.81 12.99
C PHE A 71 21.48 -4.25 13.03
N TYR A 72 22.24 -4.54 14.08
CA TYR A 72 23.61 -4.06 14.29
C TYR A 72 24.69 -5.08 13.87
N GLY A 73 24.33 -6.14 13.14
CA GLY A 73 25.31 -7.06 12.55
C GLY A 73 25.96 -8.07 13.52
N CYS A 74 25.25 -8.52 14.56
CA CYS A 74 25.76 -9.60 15.41
C CYS A 74 25.83 -10.93 14.62
N PRO A 75 26.93 -11.70 14.74
CA PRO A 75 27.10 -12.95 13.99
C PRO A 75 26.12 -14.05 14.43
N ASN A 76 25.84 -14.17 15.73
CA ASN A 76 24.89 -15.13 16.29
C ASN A 76 23.78 -14.39 17.05
N PRO A 77 22.82 -13.77 16.34
CA PRO A 77 21.84 -12.90 16.97
C PRO A 77 20.78 -13.71 17.72
N GLN A 78 20.46 -13.27 18.94
CA GLN A 78 19.30 -13.76 19.69
C GLN A 78 18.28 -12.64 19.79
N VAL A 79 17.43 -12.52 18.76
CA VAL A 79 16.40 -11.48 18.67
C VAL A 79 15.17 -11.92 19.42
N ALA A 80 14.69 -11.08 20.34
CA ALA A 80 13.46 -11.29 21.09
C ALA A 80 12.63 -10.01 21.15
N SER A 81 11.34 -10.17 21.45
CA SER A 81 10.45 -9.04 21.71
C SER A 81 10.85 -8.33 23.00
N SER A 82 10.83 -7.00 22.97
CA SER A 82 11.04 -6.08 24.10
C SER A 82 9.80 -5.18 24.29
N GLY A 83 8.64 -5.60 23.78
CA GLY A 83 7.38 -4.86 23.82
C GLY A 83 6.85 -4.51 22.43
N VAL A 84 5.91 -3.58 22.38
CA VAL A 84 5.29 -3.09 21.13
C VAL A 84 5.62 -1.62 20.98
N GLY A 85 5.91 -1.20 19.76
CA GLY A 85 6.14 0.21 19.44
C GLY A 85 4.85 1.01 19.37
N ARG A 86 4.98 2.33 19.15
CA ARG A 86 3.83 3.18 18.88
C ARG A 86 3.18 2.75 17.55
N PRO A 87 1.85 2.62 17.48
CA PRO A 87 1.16 2.31 16.24
C PRO A 87 1.49 3.33 15.15
N ARG A 88 1.81 2.87 13.94
CA ARG A 88 1.95 3.75 12.76
C ARG A 88 0.63 3.83 12.01
N VAL A 89 0.23 5.03 11.61
CA VAL A 89 -0.97 5.23 10.79
C VAL A 89 -0.61 5.05 9.32
N ILE A 90 -1.39 4.24 8.63
CA ILE A 90 -1.21 3.90 7.24
C ILE A 90 -2.48 4.28 6.48
N VAL A 91 -2.29 4.93 5.34
CA VAL A 91 -3.38 5.30 4.45
C VAL A 91 -3.38 4.40 3.23
N GLY A 92 -4.53 3.80 2.95
CA GLY A 92 -4.82 2.98 1.78
C GLY A 92 -5.90 3.59 0.90
N ILE A 93 -6.12 2.97 -0.25
CA ILE A 93 -7.21 3.36 -1.18
C ILE A 93 -8.60 3.10 -0.59
N SER A 94 -8.67 2.21 0.41
CA SER A 94 -9.91 1.81 1.08
C SER A 94 -10.05 2.40 2.48
N GLY A 95 -9.18 3.32 2.92
CA GLY A 95 -9.24 3.93 4.24
C GLY A 95 -7.91 3.88 4.99
N GLN A 96 -7.96 4.23 6.28
CA GLN A 96 -6.79 4.20 7.16
C GLN A 96 -6.79 2.98 8.09
N TYR A 97 -5.59 2.57 8.52
CA TYR A 97 -5.38 1.50 9.49
C TYR A 97 -4.07 1.71 10.24
N TYR A 98 -3.86 0.98 11.33
CA TYR A 98 -2.62 1.03 12.10
C TYR A 98 -1.71 -0.18 11.83
N ILE A 99 -0.40 0.00 11.90
CA ILE A 99 0.57 -1.09 12.05
C ILE A 99 1.08 -1.10 13.48
N LEU A 100 0.90 -2.22 14.16
CA LEU A 100 1.46 -2.51 15.48
C LEU A 100 2.70 -3.38 15.32
N ALA A 101 3.86 -2.74 15.37
CA ALA A 101 5.15 -3.42 15.23
C ALA A 101 5.79 -3.75 16.58
N SER A 102 6.41 -4.92 16.69
CA SER A 102 7.23 -5.25 17.86
C SER A 102 8.44 -4.32 18.00
N ARG A 103 8.75 -3.98 19.25
CA ARG A 103 10.09 -3.50 19.62
C ARG A 103 10.97 -4.72 19.82
N LEU A 104 12.04 -4.82 19.04
CA LEU A 104 12.97 -5.93 19.08
C LEU A 104 14.21 -5.58 19.89
N GLY A 105 14.81 -6.58 20.52
CA GLY A 105 16.10 -6.47 21.20
C GLY A 105 16.96 -7.69 20.91
N CYS A 106 18.26 -7.47 20.72
CA CYS A 106 19.23 -8.55 20.66
C CYS A 106 19.75 -8.86 22.07
N LYS A 107 19.59 -10.10 22.55
CA LYS A 107 20.12 -10.50 23.87
C LYS A 107 21.65 -10.47 23.95
N VAL A 108 22.33 -10.57 22.80
CA VAL A 108 23.80 -10.56 22.71
C VAL A 108 24.37 -9.15 22.84
N CYS A 109 23.99 -8.22 21.95
CA CYS A 109 24.52 -6.85 22.00
C CYS A 109 23.69 -5.87 22.84
N ARG A 110 22.55 -6.31 23.38
CA ARG A 110 21.61 -5.52 24.22
C ARG A 110 21.06 -4.25 23.56
N ARG A 111 21.15 -4.14 22.23
CA ARG A 111 20.59 -3.01 21.48
C ARG A 111 19.15 -3.31 21.04
N HIS A 112 18.37 -2.24 20.86
CA HIS A 112 16.96 -2.32 20.51
C HIS A 112 16.64 -1.57 19.22
N TRP A 113 15.64 -2.04 18.49
CA TRP A 113 15.12 -1.40 17.28
C TRP A 113 13.63 -1.75 17.10
N PHE A 114 12.94 -1.08 16.17
CA PHE A 114 11.56 -1.44 15.82
C PHE A 114 11.55 -2.40 14.64
N ALA A 115 10.65 -3.39 14.69
CA ALA A 115 10.48 -4.38 13.62
C ALA A 115 10.01 -3.77 12.29
N ASP A 116 9.46 -2.55 12.32
CA ASP A 116 9.01 -1.80 11.14
C ASP A 116 10.05 -0.81 10.61
N LYS A 117 11.30 -0.87 11.10
CA LYS A 117 12.38 -0.03 10.58
C LYS A 117 12.74 -0.46 9.15
N PRO A 118 12.69 0.43 8.14
CA PRO A 118 12.88 0.06 6.73
C PRO A 118 14.16 -0.76 6.48
N GLN A 119 15.28 -0.25 6.98
CA GLN A 119 16.59 -0.89 6.87
C GLN A 119 16.65 -2.31 7.46
N TRP A 120 15.85 -2.60 8.50
CA TRP A 120 15.78 -3.93 9.07
C TRP A 120 14.82 -4.83 8.29
N VAL A 121 13.70 -4.28 7.82
CA VAL A 121 12.76 -5.00 6.92
C VAL A 121 13.45 -5.43 5.63
N ASP A 122 14.37 -4.61 5.10
CA ASP A 122 15.17 -4.93 3.91
C ASP A 122 16.13 -6.10 4.12
N MET A 123 16.59 -6.33 5.37
CA MET A 123 17.39 -7.51 5.73
C MET A 123 16.56 -8.80 5.80
N LEU A 124 15.22 -8.70 5.84
CA LEU A 124 14.36 -9.87 5.91
C LEU A 124 14.14 -10.50 4.52
N PRO A 125 13.93 -11.82 4.45
CA PRO A 125 13.57 -12.49 3.21
C PRO A 125 12.30 -11.92 2.57
N LYS A 126 12.21 -11.97 1.23
CA LYS A 126 11.08 -11.40 0.46
C LYS A 126 9.70 -11.87 0.93
N ARG A 127 9.57 -13.10 1.44
CA ARG A 127 8.31 -13.60 2.01
C ARG A 127 7.77 -12.75 3.18
N PHE A 128 8.65 -12.15 3.99
CA PHE A 128 8.25 -11.22 5.05
C PHE A 128 7.83 -9.88 4.45
N GLN A 129 8.66 -9.34 3.56
CA GLN A 129 8.41 -8.06 2.89
C GLN A 129 7.07 -8.08 2.12
N ASN A 130 6.70 -9.22 1.54
CA ASN A 130 5.45 -9.39 0.78
C ASN A 130 4.20 -9.36 1.68
N ILE A 131 4.29 -9.90 2.89
CA ILE A 131 3.17 -9.96 3.84
C ILE A 131 2.86 -8.58 4.46
N LEU A 132 3.90 -7.76 4.66
CA LEU A 132 3.73 -6.42 5.18
C LEU A 132 2.87 -5.58 4.19
N PRO A 133 1.77 -4.96 4.62
CA PRO A 133 0.80 -4.32 3.72
C PRO A 133 1.19 -2.90 3.30
N ALA A 134 2.29 -2.37 3.81
CA ALA A 134 2.69 -0.98 3.63
C ALA A 134 4.12 -0.84 3.10
N PHE A 135 4.35 0.23 2.36
CA PHE A 135 5.66 0.80 2.10
C PHE A 135 6.05 1.68 3.28
N ILE A 136 7.14 1.32 3.97
CA ILE A 136 7.60 2.02 5.17
C ILE A 136 8.79 2.88 4.80
N THR A 137 8.67 4.18 5.11
CA THR A 137 9.79 5.13 5.10
C THR A 137 10.29 5.34 6.54
N HIS A 138 11.36 6.12 6.71
CA HIS A 138 11.92 6.36 8.04
C HIS A 138 10.89 6.90 9.05
N LYS A 139 10.06 7.88 8.64
CA LYS A 139 9.07 8.54 9.52
C LYS A 139 7.62 8.24 9.20
N LYS A 140 7.30 7.85 7.97
CA LYS A 140 5.93 7.70 7.46
C LYS A 140 5.74 6.36 6.78
N ALA A 141 4.52 5.96 6.50
CA ALA A 141 4.24 4.78 5.71
C ALA A 141 2.95 4.94 4.92
N ILE A 142 2.85 4.25 3.79
CA ILE A 142 1.67 4.27 2.90
C ILE A 142 1.31 2.84 2.52
N CYS A 143 0.03 2.55 2.36
CA CYS A 143 -0.41 1.21 1.97
C CYS A 143 0.10 0.88 0.56
N LYS A 144 0.51 -0.37 0.33
CA LYS A 144 0.96 -0.84 -0.98
C LYS A 144 -0.07 -0.62 -2.08
N THR A 145 -1.35 -0.78 -1.74
CA THR A 145 -2.48 -0.55 -2.66
C THR A 145 -2.50 0.85 -3.27
N VAL A 146 -1.99 1.86 -2.56
CA VAL A 146 -1.92 3.24 -3.10
C VAL A 146 -0.87 3.33 -4.20
N MET A 147 0.27 2.67 -4.00
CA MET A 147 1.34 2.62 -5.01
C MET A 147 0.93 1.78 -6.20
N ASP A 148 0.27 0.65 -5.96
CA ASP A 148 -0.26 -0.21 -7.02
C ASP A 148 -1.29 0.56 -7.86
N GLU A 149 -2.19 1.31 -7.21
CA GLU A 149 -3.18 2.12 -7.90
C GLU A 149 -2.54 3.29 -8.66
N LEU A 150 -1.57 3.99 -8.08
CA LEU A 150 -0.81 5.05 -8.78
C LEU A 150 -0.15 4.51 -10.07
N ARG A 151 0.44 3.31 -9.99
CA ARG A 151 1.09 2.65 -11.13
C ARG A 151 0.09 2.18 -12.17
N ARG A 152 -1.03 1.60 -11.73
CA ARG A 152 -2.05 1.01 -12.60
C ARG A 152 -2.91 2.06 -13.29
N SER A 153 -3.32 3.10 -12.57
CA SER A 153 -4.28 4.10 -13.07
C SER A 153 -3.63 5.25 -13.83
N GLY A 154 -2.30 5.42 -13.73
CA GLY A 154 -1.58 6.55 -14.32
C GLY A 154 -2.01 7.92 -13.76
N LYS A 155 -2.68 7.95 -12.61
CA LYS A 155 -3.11 9.20 -11.97
C LYS A 155 -1.90 9.97 -11.48
N SER A 156 -1.98 11.30 -11.53
CA SER A 156 -0.93 12.11 -10.92
C SER A 156 -0.94 11.90 -9.39
N PRO A 157 0.21 12.03 -8.71
CA PRO A 157 0.28 12.01 -7.26
C PRO A 157 -0.66 13.03 -6.59
N ASN A 158 -0.94 14.16 -7.26
CA ASN A 158 -1.88 15.16 -6.77
C ASN A 158 -3.34 14.68 -6.81
N ASP A 159 -3.75 14.09 -7.94
CA ASP A 159 -5.11 13.55 -8.09
C ASP A 159 -5.34 12.40 -7.10
N MET A 160 -4.34 11.55 -6.89
CA MET A 160 -4.39 10.49 -5.90
C MET A 160 -4.50 11.03 -4.47
N ALA A 161 -3.72 12.04 -4.11
CA ALA A 161 -3.80 12.68 -2.79
C ALA A 161 -5.19 13.27 -2.53
N ASN A 162 -5.80 13.91 -3.54
CA ASN A 162 -7.15 14.47 -3.45
C ASN A 162 -8.19 13.35 -3.29
N GLN A 163 -8.11 12.30 -4.12
CA GLN A 163 -9.01 11.15 -4.03
C GLN A 163 -8.94 10.46 -2.66
N ILE A 164 -7.74 10.27 -2.12
CA ILE A 164 -7.55 9.69 -0.79
C ILE A 164 -8.17 10.59 0.28
N ARG A 165 -7.95 11.90 0.21
CA ARG A 165 -8.51 12.86 1.15
C ARG A 165 -10.03 12.85 1.14
N GLU A 166 -10.65 12.87 -0.03
CA GLU A 166 -12.11 12.76 -0.17
C GLU A 166 -12.62 11.45 0.41
N MET A 167 -11.97 10.33 0.09
CA MET A 167 -12.34 9.01 0.61
C MET A 167 -12.25 8.93 2.14
N LEU A 168 -11.22 9.51 2.76
CA LEU A 168 -11.08 9.51 4.22
C LEU A 168 -12.16 10.38 4.89
N ASN A 169 -12.49 11.54 4.31
CA ASN A 169 -13.57 12.40 4.81
C ASN A 169 -14.93 11.70 4.69
N LEU A 170 -15.21 11.05 3.54
CA LEU A 170 -16.43 10.26 3.37
C LEU A 170 -16.57 9.14 4.40
N LYS A 171 -15.46 8.52 4.80
CA LYS A 171 -15.47 7.51 5.87
C LYS A 171 -15.78 8.10 7.24
N TYR A 172 -15.20 9.24 7.55
CA TYR A 172 -15.49 9.99 8.77
C TYR A 172 -16.96 10.38 8.86
N GLU A 173 -17.51 10.97 7.80
CA GLU A 173 -18.91 11.39 7.72
C GLU A 173 -19.86 10.19 7.88
N ARG A 174 -19.54 9.06 7.24
CA ARG A 174 -20.33 7.82 7.38
C ARG A 174 -20.29 7.26 8.80
N ALA A 175 -19.12 7.28 9.45
CA ALA A 175 -19.00 6.83 10.84
C ALA A 175 -19.76 7.75 11.80
N HIS A 176 -19.70 9.06 11.57
CA HIS A 176 -20.47 10.03 12.34
C HIS A 176 -21.99 9.83 12.13
N LEU A 177 -22.43 9.65 10.88
CA LEU A 177 -23.84 9.36 10.60
C LEU A 177 -24.31 8.06 11.27
N ALA A 178 -23.52 6.99 11.19
CA ALA A 178 -23.83 5.72 11.85
C ALA A 178 -23.95 5.86 13.37
N TYR A 179 -23.09 6.68 13.98
CA TYR A 179 -23.17 7.03 15.40
C TYR A 179 -24.50 7.74 15.73
N LEU A 180 -24.86 8.79 14.99
CA LEU A 180 -26.10 9.54 15.20
C LEU A 180 -27.33 8.66 15.03
N LEU A 181 -27.35 7.80 14.01
CA LEU A 181 -28.43 6.84 13.78
C LEU A 181 -28.55 5.82 14.92
N SER A 182 -27.44 5.37 15.50
CA SER A 182 -27.45 4.43 16.63
C SER A 182 -27.98 5.08 17.91
N VAL A 183 -27.61 6.34 18.16
CA VAL A 183 -28.18 7.14 19.25
C VAL A 183 -29.68 7.34 19.04
N GLN A 184 -30.09 7.70 17.82
CA GLN A 184 -31.50 7.88 17.47
C GLN A 184 -32.29 6.58 17.68
N ASN A 185 -31.78 5.44 17.18
CA ASN A 185 -32.43 4.15 17.33
C ASN A 185 -32.67 3.77 18.81
N THR A 186 -31.70 4.10 19.69
CA THR A 186 -31.87 3.89 21.14
C THR A 186 -33.00 4.75 21.70
N ARG A 187 -33.07 6.02 21.30
CA ARG A 187 -34.14 6.94 21.74
C ARG A 187 -35.51 6.57 21.19
N ASP A 188 -35.59 6.14 19.93
CA ASP A 188 -36.82 5.69 19.30
C ASP A 188 -37.36 4.42 19.99
N ALA A 189 -36.47 3.51 20.39
CA ALA A 189 -36.81 2.33 21.18
C ALA A 189 -37.28 2.68 22.61
N GLU A 190 -36.81 3.76 23.21
CA GLU A 190 -37.26 4.22 24.53
C GLU A 190 -38.61 4.94 24.45
N ALA A 191 -38.81 5.75 23.42
CA ALA A 191 -40.08 6.41 23.13
C ALA A 191 -41.17 5.44 22.64
N GLY A 192 -40.81 4.19 22.34
CA GLY A 192 -41.75 3.18 21.87
C GLY A 192 -42.24 3.41 20.44
N VAL A 193 -41.45 4.11 19.61
CA VAL A 193 -41.80 4.43 18.21
C VAL A 193 -42.13 3.17 17.41
N TYR A 194 -41.50 2.05 17.74
CA TYR A 194 -41.70 0.75 17.08
C TYR A 194 -42.66 -0.19 17.83
N GLY A 195 -43.52 0.35 18.70
CA GLY A 195 -44.61 -0.37 19.36
C GLY A 195 -44.30 -0.94 20.75
N GLN A 196 -43.02 -1.10 21.11
CA GLN A 196 -42.59 -1.46 22.46
C GLN A 196 -41.56 -0.46 22.97
N SER A 197 -41.73 0.02 24.21
CA SER A 197 -40.75 0.87 24.88
C SER A 197 -39.76 0.05 25.71
N THR A 198 -38.49 0.43 25.65
CA THR A 198 -37.43 -0.17 26.46
C THR A 198 -37.28 0.55 27.79
N ILE A 199 -36.89 -0.17 28.85
CA ILE A 199 -36.69 0.40 30.20
C ILE A 199 -35.38 1.20 30.32
N THR A 200 -34.51 1.15 29.31
CA THR A 200 -33.15 1.71 29.34
C THR A 200 -33.15 3.21 29.62
N GLY A 201 -34.17 3.94 29.18
CA GLY A 201 -34.30 5.38 29.41
C GLY A 201 -34.43 5.74 30.89
N PHE A 202 -35.10 4.90 31.68
CA PHE A 202 -35.26 5.11 33.13
C PHE A 202 -33.99 4.79 33.93
N LEU A 203 -33.09 3.98 33.37
CA LEU A 203 -31.86 3.53 34.00
C LEU A 203 -30.66 4.44 33.65
N ARG A 204 -30.81 5.33 32.67
CA ARG A 204 -29.73 6.13 32.11
C ARG A 204 -29.32 7.26 33.07
N ARG A 205 -28.01 7.41 33.28
CA ARG A 205 -27.43 8.50 34.09
C ARG A 205 -27.25 9.80 33.32
N GLU A 206 -26.89 9.71 32.04
CA GLU A 206 -26.63 10.86 31.16
C GLU A 206 -27.48 10.76 29.90
N ASP A 207 -28.34 11.75 29.63
CA ASP A 207 -29.25 11.71 28.48
C ASP A 207 -28.69 12.38 27.21
N SER A 208 -27.63 13.17 27.37
CA SER A 208 -26.92 13.80 26.25
C SER A 208 -25.94 12.82 25.60
N PRO A 209 -26.02 12.57 24.27
CA PRO A 209 -25.01 11.79 23.58
C PRO A 209 -23.65 12.48 23.65
N ALA A 210 -22.58 11.69 23.81
CA ALA A 210 -21.22 12.20 23.76
C ALA A 210 -20.92 12.83 22.38
N PRO A 211 -20.09 13.89 22.30
CA PRO A 211 -19.75 14.50 21.03
C PRO A 211 -18.95 13.53 20.15
N PHE A 212 -19.26 13.50 18.86
CA PHE A 212 -18.39 12.85 17.89
C PHE A 212 -17.20 13.78 17.60
N ARG A 213 -16.02 13.35 18.01
CA ARG A 213 -14.78 14.11 17.89
C ARG A 213 -14.49 14.50 16.43
N GLU A 214 -13.83 15.64 16.25
CA GLU A 214 -13.48 16.18 14.94
C GLU A 214 -12.52 15.25 14.16
N TYR A 215 -12.46 15.46 12.84
CA TYR A 215 -11.64 14.64 11.94
C TYR A 215 -10.17 14.57 12.38
N GLU A 216 -9.57 15.70 12.77
CA GLU A 216 -8.15 15.78 13.12
C GLU A 216 -7.84 15.45 14.59
N ASP A 217 -8.86 15.15 15.42
CA ASP A 217 -8.65 14.88 16.85
C ASP A 217 -7.77 13.63 17.04
N ALA A 218 -6.65 13.84 17.73
CA ALA A 218 -5.65 12.82 18.00
C ALA A 218 -6.16 11.70 18.94
N ASP A 219 -7.13 12.01 19.78
CA ASP A 219 -7.75 11.06 20.71
C ASP A 219 -9.10 10.55 20.16
N GLY A 220 -9.46 10.93 18.93
CA GLY A 220 -10.68 10.55 18.23
C GLY A 220 -10.43 9.85 16.91
N TRP A 221 -10.94 10.43 15.83
CA TRP A 221 -10.84 9.82 14.49
C TRP A 221 -9.40 9.68 13.99
N TYR A 222 -8.48 10.52 14.48
CA TYR A 222 -7.07 10.56 14.04
C TYR A 222 -6.95 10.67 12.52
N GLY A 223 -7.71 11.59 11.93
CA GLY A 223 -7.73 11.84 10.51
C GLY A 223 -6.37 12.32 10.02
N VAL A 224 -5.95 11.78 8.88
CA VAL A 224 -4.67 12.11 8.26
C VAL A 224 -4.89 12.61 6.84
N SER A 225 -3.92 13.37 6.34
CA SER A 225 -3.86 13.79 4.95
C SER A 225 -2.55 13.34 4.32
N VAL A 226 -2.62 13.01 3.02
CA VAL A 226 -1.47 12.57 2.23
C VAL A 226 -1.16 13.68 1.24
N THR A 227 0.10 14.11 1.18
CA THR A 227 0.53 15.15 0.24
C THR A 227 1.00 14.53 -1.07
N SER A 228 0.78 15.25 -2.18
CA SER A 228 1.29 14.88 -3.51
C SER A 228 2.81 14.64 -3.49
N HIS A 229 3.56 15.53 -2.83
CA HIS A 229 5.01 15.41 -2.69
C HIS A 229 5.43 14.10 -2.01
N TYR A 230 4.75 13.70 -0.93
CA TYR A 230 5.07 12.44 -0.26
C TYR A 230 4.79 11.22 -1.14
N LEU A 231 3.72 11.23 -1.93
CA LEU A 231 3.43 10.17 -2.89
C LEU A 231 4.47 10.10 -4.01
N THR A 232 4.96 11.24 -4.50
CA THR A 232 6.08 11.30 -5.45
C THR A 232 7.34 10.66 -4.87
N GLU A 233 7.72 11.02 -3.64
CA GLU A 233 8.88 10.41 -2.97
C GLU A 233 8.73 8.89 -2.80
N CYS A 234 7.54 8.42 -2.42
CA CYS A 234 7.27 6.98 -2.32
C CYS A 234 7.40 6.29 -3.68
N LEU A 235 6.94 6.92 -4.76
CA LEU A 235 7.05 6.36 -6.12
C LEU A 235 8.51 6.26 -6.55
N LEU A 236 9.28 7.33 -6.35
CA LEU A 236 10.70 7.38 -6.70
C LEU A 236 11.50 6.31 -5.94
N GLN A 237 11.29 6.19 -4.63
CA GLN A 237 11.95 5.15 -3.81
C GLN A 237 11.60 3.75 -4.29
N GLU A 238 10.33 3.50 -4.63
CA GLU A 238 9.93 2.18 -5.11
C GLU A 238 10.48 1.88 -6.52
N TYR A 239 10.59 2.88 -7.40
CA TYR A 239 11.26 2.70 -8.68
C TYR A 239 12.75 2.40 -8.50
N GLN A 240 13.45 3.14 -7.64
CA GLN A 240 14.87 2.85 -7.32
C GLN A 240 15.04 1.44 -6.75
N ARG A 241 14.16 1.00 -5.85
CA ARG A 241 14.18 -0.35 -5.30
C ARG A 241 13.99 -1.44 -6.35
N GLN A 242 13.23 -1.14 -7.40
CA GLN A 242 12.91 -2.08 -8.49
C GLN A 242 13.82 -1.91 -9.71
N GLU A 243 14.70 -0.90 -9.72
CA GLU A 243 15.51 -0.50 -10.88
C GLU A 243 16.25 -1.70 -11.48
N LEU A 244 17.02 -2.44 -10.66
CA LEU A 244 17.75 -3.61 -11.13
C LEU A 244 16.84 -4.67 -11.76
N ALA A 245 15.70 -4.95 -11.13
CA ALA A 245 14.76 -5.95 -11.63
C ALA A 245 14.11 -5.51 -12.95
N LEU A 246 13.75 -4.23 -13.06
CA LEU A 246 13.22 -3.64 -14.29
C LEU A 246 14.29 -3.63 -15.40
N THR A 247 15.53 -3.25 -15.09
CA THR A 247 16.65 -3.28 -16.04
C THR A 247 16.92 -4.69 -16.55
N LEU A 248 16.94 -5.69 -15.67
CA LEU A 248 17.09 -7.10 -16.07
C LEU A 248 15.92 -7.58 -16.94
N LEU A 249 14.69 -7.21 -16.60
CA LEU A 249 13.51 -7.53 -17.41
C LEU A 249 13.64 -6.94 -18.83
N LEU A 250 14.02 -5.67 -18.94
CA LEU A 250 14.20 -4.98 -20.22
C LEU A 250 15.33 -5.60 -21.04
N GLN A 251 16.44 -5.95 -20.40
CA GLN A 251 17.57 -6.61 -21.05
C GLN A 251 17.20 -8.01 -21.58
N GLY A 252 16.35 -8.74 -20.84
CA GLY A 252 15.83 -10.05 -21.24
C GLY A 252 14.61 -10.00 -22.18
N THR A 253 14.11 -8.81 -22.50
CA THR A 253 12.98 -8.66 -23.42
C THR A 253 13.48 -8.52 -24.85
N PHE A 254 12.93 -9.36 -25.73
CA PHE A 254 13.21 -9.41 -27.16
C PHE A 254 11.90 -9.44 -27.96
N GLY A 255 11.99 -9.30 -29.27
CA GLY A 255 10.88 -9.29 -30.21
C GLY A 255 11.37 -9.45 -31.65
N GLN A 256 10.50 -9.93 -32.51
CA GLN A 256 10.77 -10.07 -33.94
C GLN A 256 10.22 -8.88 -34.76
N VAL A 257 9.29 -8.12 -34.17
CA VAL A 257 8.68 -6.94 -34.77
C VAL A 257 8.82 -5.78 -33.81
N PHE A 258 9.36 -4.66 -34.29
CA PHE A 258 9.47 -3.43 -33.52
C PHE A 258 8.36 -2.47 -33.89
N ARG A 259 7.77 -1.87 -32.86
CA ARG A 259 6.96 -0.67 -32.96
C ARG A 259 7.66 0.45 -32.21
N SER A 260 7.91 1.56 -32.90
CA SER A 260 8.43 2.76 -32.28
C SER A 260 7.32 3.79 -32.09
N ASP A 261 7.32 4.42 -30.92
CA ASP A 261 6.41 5.52 -30.59
C ASP A 261 7.20 6.69 -29.97
N HIS A 262 6.69 7.90 -30.18
CA HIS A 262 7.27 9.13 -29.65
C HIS A 262 6.22 9.93 -28.88
N THR A 263 6.56 10.36 -27.66
CA THR A 263 5.66 11.16 -26.81
C THR A 263 6.33 12.47 -26.42
N ARG A 264 5.81 13.59 -26.95
CA ARG A 264 6.23 14.94 -26.56
C ARG A 264 5.50 15.48 -25.35
N ARG A 265 4.28 15.02 -25.07
CA ARG A 265 3.40 15.62 -24.05
C ARG A 265 3.91 15.47 -22.60
N VAL A 266 4.54 14.35 -22.29
CA VAL A 266 5.17 14.12 -20.98
C VAL A 266 6.61 14.63 -20.99
N ALA A 267 7.32 14.41 -22.10
CA ALA A 267 8.70 14.84 -22.23
C ALA A 267 8.88 16.37 -22.25
N SER A 268 7.88 17.12 -22.72
CA SER A 268 7.87 18.59 -22.70
C SER A 268 7.78 19.19 -21.30
N LYS A 269 7.38 18.39 -20.29
CA LYS A 269 7.40 18.82 -18.88
C LYS A 269 8.81 18.73 -18.28
N VAL A 270 9.73 18.06 -18.96
CA VAL A 270 11.14 17.96 -18.59
C VAL A 270 11.91 18.89 -19.52
N THR A 271 11.94 20.18 -19.18
CA THR A 271 12.66 21.19 -19.94
C THR A 271 14.06 21.35 -19.36
N PHE A 272 15.08 20.98 -20.12
CA PHE A 272 16.46 21.35 -19.80
C PHE A 272 16.77 22.72 -20.40
N SER A 273 17.91 23.31 -20.03
CA SER A 273 18.42 24.56 -20.62
C SER A 273 18.53 24.50 -22.16
N SER A 274 18.54 23.30 -22.74
CA SER A 274 18.60 23.00 -24.16
C SER A 274 17.26 22.96 -24.90
N GLY A 275 16.13 23.17 -24.22
CA GLY A 275 14.79 23.16 -24.83
C GLY A 275 13.96 21.92 -24.56
N THR A 276 12.89 21.75 -25.34
CA THR A 276 11.87 20.71 -25.18
C THR A 276 12.42 19.32 -25.49
N MET A 277 12.24 18.38 -24.57
CA MET A 277 12.59 16.98 -24.77
C MET A 277 11.43 16.19 -25.41
N SER A 278 11.79 15.13 -26.12
CA SER A 278 10.90 14.11 -26.67
C SER A 278 11.30 12.75 -26.10
N SER A 279 10.31 11.92 -25.74
CA SER A 279 10.54 10.54 -25.32
C SER A 279 10.35 9.63 -26.53
N TYR A 280 11.34 8.79 -26.84
CA TYR A 280 11.25 7.78 -27.90
C TYR A 280 11.34 6.39 -27.27
N ALA A 281 10.39 5.51 -27.59
CA ALA A 281 10.35 4.15 -27.08
C ALA A 281 10.21 3.14 -28.22
N ILE A 282 10.92 2.01 -28.10
CA ILE A 282 10.78 0.85 -28.98
C ILE A 282 10.11 -0.26 -28.19
N MET A 283 9.07 -0.85 -28.75
CA MET A 283 8.30 -1.96 -28.19
C MET A 283 8.34 -3.18 -29.12
N ASN A 284 8.19 -4.39 -28.57
CA ASN A 284 8.02 -5.61 -29.37
C ASN A 284 6.55 -5.84 -29.79
N GLU A 285 6.30 -6.93 -30.51
CA GLU A 285 4.97 -7.42 -30.91
C GLU A 285 3.98 -7.64 -29.75
N ASN A 286 4.48 -7.76 -28.51
CA ASN A 286 3.69 -7.96 -27.29
C ASN A 286 3.55 -6.66 -26.46
N TRP A 287 3.86 -5.51 -27.04
CA TRP A 287 3.80 -4.20 -26.36
C TRP A 287 4.74 -4.05 -25.17
N MET A 288 5.78 -4.89 -25.09
CA MET A 288 6.81 -4.77 -24.07
C MET A 288 7.88 -3.79 -24.54
N ILE A 289 8.25 -2.84 -23.69
CA ILE A 289 9.28 -1.86 -24.01
C ILE A 289 10.65 -2.58 -24.06
N LEU A 290 11.35 -2.41 -25.18
CA LEU A 290 12.69 -2.95 -25.43
C LEU A 290 13.78 -1.94 -25.07
N SER A 291 13.52 -0.66 -25.35
CA SER A 291 14.40 0.47 -25.07
C SER A 291 13.60 1.77 -25.05
N TRP A 292 14.01 2.73 -24.23
CA TRP A 292 13.49 4.09 -24.25
C TRP A 292 14.63 5.09 -24.09
N VAL A 293 14.51 6.25 -24.74
CA VAL A 293 15.48 7.35 -24.63
C VAL A 293 14.77 8.69 -24.62
N MET A 294 15.34 9.65 -23.90
CA MET A 294 14.92 11.05 -23.89
C MET A 294 15.86 11.84 -24.79
N LEU A 295 15.33 12.50 -25.83
CA LEU A 295 16.11 13.19 -26.86
C LEU A 295 15.57 14.60 -27.11
N GLN A 296 16.44 15.54 -27.49
CA GLN A 296 16.02 16.90 -27.88
C GLN A 296 15.43 16.95 -29.29
N SER A 297 15.87 16.06 -30.17
CA SER A 297 15.36 15.94 -31.54
C SER A 297 15.32 14.48 -31.97
N GLU A 298 14.36 14.18 -32.84
CA GLU A 298 14.06 12.82 -33.34
C GLU A 298 14.88 12.45 -34.59
N GLY A 299 15.99 13.16 -34.84
CA GLY A 299 16.85 12.86 -35.99
C GLY A 299 17.51 11.49 -35.86
N ASP A 300 17.62 10.75 -36.96
CA ASP A 300 18.14 9.38 -36.97
C ASP A 300 19.53 9.26 -36.30
N GLN A 301 20.40 10.26 -36.47
CA GLN A 301 21.71 10.33 -35.79
C GLN A 301 21.63 10.34 -34.26
N ARG A 302 20.54 10.85 -33.67
CA ARG A 302 20.34 10.87 -32.21
C ARG A 302 19.83 9.53 -31.67
N LEU A 303 19.20 8.73 -32.53
CA LEU A 303 18.68 7.41 -32.18
C LEU A 303 19.69 6.28 -32.45
N GLU A 304 20.71 6.54 -33.26
CA GLU A 304 21.77 5.57 -33.61
C GLU A 304 22.34 4.83 -32.37
N PRO A 305 22.76 5.50 -31.27
CA PRO A 305 23.29 4.79 -30.10
C PRO A 305 22.30 3.81 -29.47
N MET A 306 21.00 4.13 -29.52
CA MET A 306 19.95 3.24 -29.01
C MET A 306 19.79 2.00 -29.90
N TYR A 307 19.80 2.18 -31.22
CA TYR A 307 19.72 1.07 -32.17
C TYR A 307 20.97 0.18 -32.13
N GLU A 308 22.16 0.76 -32.03
CA GLU A 308 23.41 0.03 -31.86
C GLU A 308 23.38 -0.81 -30.57
N GLY A 309 22.97 -0.20 -29.45
CA GLY A 309 22.82 -0.89 -28.18
C GLY A 309 21.82 -2.06 -28.27
N LEU A 310 20.71 -1.87 -28.98
CA LEU A 310 19.72 -2.93 -29.22
C LEU A 310 20.30 -4.04 -30.11
N ALA A 311 20.94 -3.70 -31.22
CA ALA A 311 21.56 -4.67 -32.13
C ALA A 311 22.66 -5.49 -31.44
N HIS A 312 23.48 -4.84 -30.60
CA HIS A 312 24.48 -5.49 -29.77
C HIS A 312 23.82 -6.46 -28.77
N ARG A 313 22.71 -6.06 -28.14
CA ARG A 313 21.97 -6.92 -27.21
C ARG A 313 21.45 -8.20 -27.86
N TYR A 314 20.86 -8.09 -29.06
CA TYR A 314 20.39 -9.27 -29.83
C TYR A 314 21.56 -10.19 -30.19
N SER A 315 22.64 -9.61 -30.69
CA SER A 315 23.83 -10.38 -31.12
C SER A 315 24.47 -11.10 -29.93
N SER A 316 24.59 -10.42 -28.78
CA SER A 316 25.16 -10.99 -27.54
C SER A 316 24.30 -12.12 -26.96
N ALA A 317 22.99 -12.03 -27.12
CA ALA A 317 22.05 -13.07 -26.67
C ALA A 317 21.92 -14.24 -27.66
N GLY A 318 22.52 -14.15 -28.86
CA GLY A 318 22.34 -15.14 -29.92
C GLY A 318 20.92 -15.20 -30.48
N ILE A 319 20.17 -14.09 -30.37
CA ILE A 319 18.77 -14.00 -30.81
C ILE A 319 18.72 -13.34 -32.19
N GLU A 320 17.92 -13.89 -33.10
CA GLU A 320 17.70 -13.33 -34.43
C GLU A 320 17.19 -11.88 -34.32
N LYS A 321 17.84 -10.96 -35.05
CA LYS A 321 17.46 -9.54 -35.09
C LYS A 321 16.03 -9.39 -35.61
N ALA A 322 15.33 -8.36 -35.13
CA ALA A 322 13.99 -8.06 -35.60
C ALA A 322 13.95 -7.83 -37.12
N LYS A 323 12.89 -8.37 -37.74
CA LYS A 323 12.72 -8.39 -39.20
C LYS A 323 11.97 -7.18 -39.71
N TYR A 324 11.14 -6.61 -38.86
CA TYR A 324 10.22 -5.54 -39.22
C TYR A 324 10.26 -4.45 -38.17
N GLN A 325 10.21 -3.20 -38.61
CA GLN A 325 10.04 -2.05 -37.74
C GLN A 325 8.97 -1.13 -38.32
N TRP A 326 8.02 -0.74 -37.47
CA TRP A 326 7.03 0.28 -37.77
C TRP A 326 7.27 1.49 -36.86
N VAL A 327 7.42 2.67 -37.46
CA VAL A 327 7.47 3.94 -36.74
C VAL A 327 6.16 4.67 -36.97
N ASP A 328 5.45 4.98 -35.88
CA ASP A 328 4.26 5.83 -35.93
C ASP A 328 4.74 7.28 -36.10
N ARG A 329 4.63 7.84 -37.32
CA ARG A 329 4.90 9.26 -37.58
C ARG A 329 3.56 9.97 -37.71
N TYR A 330 3.14 10.67 -36.66
CA TYR A 330 2.14 11.72 -36.81
C TYR A 330 2.80 12.89 -37.54
N GLU A 331 2.73 12.89 -38.88
CA GLU A 331 2.93 14.12 -39.64
C GLU A 331 1.76 15.05 -39.31
N SER A 332 2.00 16.01 -38.42
CA SER A 332 1.15 17.19 -38.34
C SER A 332 1.29 17.95 -39.66
N GLN A 333 0.30 17.83 -40.54
CA GLN A 333 0.04 18.83 -41.56
C GLN A 333 -0.34 20.16 -40.92
#